data_AF-A0A838DJE9-F1
#
_entry.id   AF-A0A838DJE9-F1
#
_cell.length_a   1.000
_cell.length_b   1.000
_cell.length_c   1.000
_cell.angle_alpha   90.00
_cell.angle_beta   90.00
_cell.angle_gamma   90.00
#
_symmetry.space_group_name_H-M   'P 1'
#
loop_
_entity.id
_entity.type
_entity.pdbx_description
1 polymer ?
#
loop_
_entity_poly.entity_id
_entity_poly.type
_entity_poly.pdbx_seq_one_letter_code
_entity_poly.pdbx_strand_id
1 'polypeptide(L)' 'MPRPKAHYSVLLKNHETGEQLKLELIDLPFSSSSRTFRLRVNGRWAQKLPVASKTNVLRQLRSWWVMH' A
#
# COMPACT_ATOMS: atom_id res chain seq x y z
N MET A 1 -18.37 4.08 12.02
CA MET A 1 -16.98 4.35 12.44
C MET A 1 -16.21 4.98 11.28
N PRO A 2 -15.46 6.08 11.48
CA PRO A 2 -14.66 6.68 10.42
C PRO A 2 -13.58 5.71 9.95
N ARG A 3 -13.39 5.58 8.63
CA ARG A 3 -12.31 4.75 8.09
C ARG A 3 -10.97 5.34 8.53
N PRO A 4 -10.00 4.52 8.96
CA PRO A 4 -8.66 5.00 9.27
C PRO A 4 -8.10 5.77 8.08
N LYS A 5 -7.63 7.01 8.32
CA LYS A 5 -7.03 7.86 7.29
C LYS A 5 -5.67 7.25 6.89
N ALA A 6 -5.43 7.12 5.58
CA ALA A 6 -4.15 6.65 5.10
C ALA A 6 -3.08 7.74 5.29
N HIS A 7 -1.90 7.35 5.77
CA HIS A 7 -0.74 8.22 5.89
C HIS A 7 -0.10 8.44 4.51
N TYR A 8 0.02 7.36 3.72
CA TYR A 8 0.43 7.43 2.33
C TYR A 8 -0.61 6.75 1.45
N SER A 9 -0.81 7.29 0.26
CA SER A 9 -1.63 6.68 -0.79
C SER A 9 -0.83 6.68 -2.09
N VAL A 10 -0.81 5.52 -2.76
CA VAL A 10 -0.18 5.33 -4.05
C VAL A 10 -1.25 4.86 -5.02
N LEU A 11 -1.36 5.53 -6.17
CA LEU A 11 -2.22 5.12 -7.27
C LEU A 11 -1.32 4.78 -8.44
N LEU A 12 -1.34 3.52 -8.87
CA LEU A 12 -0.70 3.08 -10.09
C LEU A 12 -1.77 2.89 -11.15
N LYS A 13 -1.55 3.48 -12.33
CA LYS A 13 -2.46 3.36 -13.48
C LYS A 13 -1.68 2.78 -14.65
N ASN A 14 -2.21 1.69 -15.21
CA ASN A 14 -1.75 1.21 -16.50
C ASN A 14 -2.41 2.07 -17.58
N HIS A 15 -1.59 2.69 -18.44
CA HIS A 15 -2.08 3.56 -19.51
C HIS A 15 -2.58 2.79 -20.73
N GLU A 16 -2.15 1.54 -20.90
CA GLU A 16 -2.52 0.68 -22.02
C GLU A 16 -3.83 -0.08 -21.73
N THR A 17 -3.95 -0.70 -20.56
CA THR A 17 -5.17 -1.44 -20.16
C THR A 17 -6.20 -0.59 -19.44
N GLY A 18 -5.80 0.59 -18.95
CA GLY A 18 -6.64 1.46 -18.12
C GLY A 18 -6.81 0.96 -16.67
N GLU A 19 -6.21 -0.17 -16.31
CA GLU A 19 -6.29 -0.75 -14.98
C GLU A 19 -5.66 0.13 -13.91
N GLN A 20 -6.21 0.07 -12.70
CA GLN A 20 -5.75 0.87 -11.57
C GLN A 20 -5.52 0.00 -10.34
N LEU A 21 -4.37 0.22 -9.70
CA LEU A 21 -4.01 -0.36 -8.42
C LEU A 21 -3.87 0.76 -7.39
N LYS A 22 -4.76 0.77 -6.40
CA LYS A 22 -4.72 1.71 -5.28
C LYS A 22 -4.14 1.02 -4.05
N LEU A 23 -3.07 1.60 -3.51
CA LEU A 23 -2.39 1.16 -2.30
C LEU A 23 -2.47 2.24 -1.23
N GLU A 24 -2.98 1.88 -0.05
CA GLU A 24 -3.13 2.76 1.09
C GLU A 24 -2.29 2.21 2.26
N LEU A 25 -1.42 3.04 2.81
CA LEU A 25 -0.59 2.74 3.98
C LEU A 25 -1.21 3.44 5.18
N ILE A 26 -1.71 2.66 6.13
CA ILE A 26 -2.43 3.14 7.31
C ILE A 26 -1.56 2.94 8.54
N ASP A 27 -1.45 3.96 9.38
CA ASP A 27 -0.66 3.90 10.61
C ASP A 27 -1.16 2.78 11.53
N LEU A 28 -0.22 2.07 12.13
CA LEU A 28 -0.53 1.08 13.16
C LEU A 28 -0.74 1.79 14.50
N PRO A 29 -1.80 1.44 15.25
CA PRO A 29 -1.94 1.95 16.60
C PRO A 29 -0.76 1.45 17.45
N PHE A 30 -0.18 2.33 18.25
CA PHE A 30 0.95 2.05 19.16
C PHE A 30 2.32 1.75 18.52
N SER A 31 2.49 2.00 17.22
CA SER A 31 3.82 1.92 16.58
C SER A 31 4.57 3.26 16.68
N SER A 32 5.10 3.57 17.87
CA SER A 32 5.81 4.83 18.14
C SER A 32 7.18 4.94 17.44
N SER A 33 7.78 3.81 17.07
CA SER A 33 9.20 3.76 16.65
C SER A 33 9.42 3.03 15.31
N SER A 34 8.41 2.32 14.78
CA SER A 34 8.55 1.57 13.53
C SER A 34 7.78 2.26 12.41
N ARG A 35 8.48 2.63 11.32
CA ARG A 35 7.88 3.19 10.09
C ARG A 35 7.18 2.10 9.27
N THR A 36 6.32 1.32 9.93
CA THR A 36 5.55 0.22 9.36
C THR A 36 4.08 0.59 9.35
N PHE A 37 3.40 0.18 8.29
CA PHE A 37 2.03 0.57 8.00
C PHE A 37 1.22 -0.67 7.67
N ARG A 38 -0.04 -0.68 8.08
CA ARG A 38 -1.01 -1.67 7.62
C ARG A 38 -1.41 -1.36 6.19
N LEU A 39 -1.41 -2.37 5.33
CA LEU A 39 -1.66 -2.20 3.90
C LEU A 39 -3.11 -2.46 3.53
N ARG A 40 -3.67 -1.55 2.74
CA ARG A 40 -4.95 -1.73 2.08
C ARG A 40 -4.77 -1.61 0.57
N VAL A 41 -5.17 -2.64 -0.17
CA VAL A 41 -5.06 -2.75 -1.62
C VAL A 41 -6.48 -2.72 -2.21
N ASN A 42 -6.76 -1.79 -3.11
CA ASN A 42 -8.07 -1.61 -3.74
C ASN A 42 -9.23 -1.60 -2.72
N GLY A 43 -9.03 -0.92 -1.60
CA GLY A 43 -10.03 -0.81 -0.52
C GLY A 43 -10.12 -2.03 0.42
N ARG A 44 -9.42 -3.13 0.14
CA ARG A 44 -9.39 -4.35 0.96
C ARG A 44 -8.09 -4.46 1.75
N TRP A 45 -8.16 -4.95 2.98
CA TRP A 45 -6.94 -5.20 3.76
C TRP A 45 -6.10 -6.29 3.10
N ALA A 46 -4.79 -6.05 3.00
CA ALA A 46 -3.87 -7.04 2.46
C ALA A 46 -3.82 -8.27 3.39
N GLN A 47 -4.03 -9.46 2.84
CA GLN A 47 -4.00 -10.71 3.61
C GLN A 47 -2.59 -11.31 3.70
N LYS A 48 -1.87 -11.34 2.57
CA LYS A 48 -0.58 -12.03 2.44
C LYS A 48 0.58 -11.25 3.07
N LEU A 49 0.57 -9.93 2.91
CA LEU A 49 1.52 -9.00 3.52
C LEU A 49 0.73 -7.87 4.20
N PRO A 50 0.24 -8.08 5.43
CA PRO A 50 -0.68 -7.14 6.08
C PRO A 50 0.03 -5.86 6.55
N VAL A 51 1.34 -5.92 6.79
CA VAL A 51 2.14 -4.81 7.33
C VAL A 51 3.45 -4.69 6.55
N ALA A 52 3.81 -3.48 6.14
CA ALA A 52 5.10 -3.20 5.50
C ALA A 52 5.55 -1.75 5.73
N SER A 53 6.85 -1.50 5.56
CA SER A 53 7.38 -0.14 5.48
C SER A 53 7.14 0.46 4.09
N LYS A 54 7.12 1.80 3.99
CA LYS A 54 7.04 2.52 2.70
C LYS A 54 8.09 2.02 1.70
N THR A 55 9.31 1.82 2.16
CA THR A 55 10.42 1.33 1.32
C THR A 55 10.17 -0.06 0.75
N ASN A 56 9.65 -0.99 1.57
CA ASN A 56 9.35 -2.34 1.11
C ASN A 56 8.19 -2.34 0.10
N VAL A 57 7.16 -1.53 0.34
CA VAL A 57 6.03 -1.38 -0.61
C VAL A 57 6.52 -0.85 -1.96
N LEU A 58 7.31 0.23 -1.95
CA LEU A 58 7.83 0.82 -3.19
C LEU A 58 8.79 -0.12 -3.93
N ARG A 59 9.62 -0.87 -3.20
CA ARG A 59 10.49 -1.90 -3.80
C ARG A 59 9.66 -2.98 -4.49
N GLN A 60 8.65 -3.51 -3.81
CA GLN A 60 7.79 -4.55 -4.36
C GLN A 60 7.00 -4.05 -5.59
N LEU A 61 6.47 -2.83 -5.52
CA LEU A 61 5.77 -2.19 -6.63
C LEU A 61 6.69 -2.05 -7.86
N ARG A 62 7.93 -1.59 -7.64
CA ARG A 62 8.93 -1.47 -8.71
C ARG A 62 9.26 -2.83 -9.33
N SER A 63 9.50 -3.85 -8.50
CA SER A 63 9.76 -5.21 -8.99
C SER A 63 8.59 -5.77 -9.80
N TRP A 64 7.35 -5.50 -9.39
CA TRP A 64 6.16 -5.90 -10.12
C TRP A 64 6.07 -5.19 -11.48
N TRP A 65 6.34 -3.88 -11.52
CA TRP A 65 6.29 -3.06 -12.73
C TRP A 65 7.40 -3.37 -13.73
N VAL A 66 8.58 -3.85 -13.31
CA VAL A 66 9.61 -4.27 -14.28
C VAL A 66 9.25 -5.62 -14.93
N MET A 67 8.41 -6.42 -14.28
CA MET A 67 8.02 -7.76 -14.74
C MET A 67 6.77 -7.77 -15.62
N HIS A 68 5.99 -6.68 -15.67
CA HIS A 68 4.73 -6.54 -16.40
C HIS A 68 4.75 -5.27 -17.24
#